data_AF-A0A0N0MFQ2-F1
#
_entry.id   AF-A0A0N0MFQ2-F1
#
_cell.length_a   1.000
_cell.length_b   1.000
_cell.length_c   1.000
_cell.angle_alpha   90.00
_cell.angle_beta   90.00
_cell.angle_gamma   90.00
#
_symmetry.space_group_name_H-M   'P 1'
#
loop_
_entity.id
_entity.type
_entity.pdbx_description
1 polymer ?
#
loop_
_entity_poly.entity_id
_entity_poly.type
_entity_poly.pdbx_seq_one_letter_code
_entity_poly.pdbx_strand_id
1 'polypeptide(L)'
;MQNSVSSGSLFSYYCSFFSTGVAKENINESIHSRISLLPTWGFIMAVITVSGDRITLKADFHPELSTQAGRYRGRFLGKEIGWSFLPEHEQTVRQICQTLYGVDGTPAAWNDCCTVQVEVDEQDIRAPLWRQFNAGIYLGGRHVVGVFGPRQAVRTGRGIKFLRGQPHCATRIGAYHMEVPTGSLLEIRKYPRAALEFLTRCLDGHGSWSVDAG
;
A
#
# COMPACT_ATOMS: atom_id res chain seq x y z
N MET A 1 10.98 41.26 -16.52
CA MET A 1 11.27 39.82 -16.65
C MET A 1 11.94 39.34 -15.38
N GLN A 2 11.20 38.65 -14.52
CA GLN A 2 11.64 37.61 -13.57
C GLN A 2 10.44 37.29 -12.68
N ASN A 3 9.68 36.27 -13.09
CA ASN A 3 8.62 35.68 -12.27
C ASN A 3 9.26 34.62 -11.38
N SER A 4 9.16 34.84 -10.07
CA SER A 4 9.38 33.84 -9.03
C SER A 4 8.20 32.88 -9.02
N VAL A 5 8.47 31.56 -9.12
CA VAL A 5 7.45 30.52 -8.94
C VAL A 5 7.75 29.76 -7.64
N SER A 6 6.81 30.01 -6.72
CA SER A 6 6.49 29.35 -5.46
C SER A 6 6.81 27.86 -5.35
N SER A 7 7.59 27.48 -4.35
CA SER A 7 7.68 26.10 -3.83
C SER A 7 6.75 25.96 -2.62
N GLY A 8 5.49 25.57 -2.88
CA GLY A 8 4.49 25.29 -1.86
C GLY A 8 4.75 23.95 -1.17
N SER A 9 5.39 24.02 0.00
CA SER A 9 5.33 23.00 1.06
C SER A 9 3.91 22.93 1.62
N LEU A 10 3.31 21.73 1.66
CA LEU A 10 2.20 21.37 2.55
C LEU A 10 1.74 19.94 2.21
N PHE A 11 2.09 18.93 3.01
CA PHE A 11 1.24 17.75 3.22
C PHE A 11 1.63 17.10 4.56
N SER A 12 1.08 17.66 5.65
CA SER A 12 0.97 16.99 6.95
C SER A 12 -0.49 16.58 7.09
N TYR A 13 -0.80 15.30 6.91
CA TYR A 13 -2.09 14.75 7.31
C TYR A 13 -1.87 13.82 8.51
N TYR A 14 -1.97 14.44 9.69
CA TYR A 14 -2.26 13.76 10.94
C TYR A 14 -3.69 13.21 10.89
N CYS A 15 -3.86 11.89 10.83
CA CYS A 15 -5.13 11.26 11.16
C CYS A 15 -5.21 11.04 12.67
N SER A 16 -5.71 12.06 13.38
CA SER A 16 -6.06 11.98 14.79
C SER A 16 -7.36 11.19 14.94
N PHE A 17 -7.30 10.04 15.61
CA PHE A 17 -8.47 9.25 16.02
C PHE A 17 -9.20 9.97 17.16
N PHE A 18 -10.47 10.29 16.96
CA PHE A 18 -11.43 10.47 18.06
C PHE A 18 -12.59 9.50 17.85
N SER A 19 -12.79 8.63 18.84
CA SER A 19 -13.92 7.71 18.92
C SER A 19 -15.14 8.48 19.41
N THR A 20 -16.17 8.58 18.59
CA THR A 20 -17.52 8.90 19.06
C THR A 20 -18.47 7.85 18.50
N GLY A 21 -19.06 7.07 19.40
CA GLY A 21 -20.04 6.06 19.06
C GLY A 21 -21.37 6.71 18.68
N VAL A 22 -21.98 6.23 17.60
CA VAL A 22 -23.41 6.42 17.32
C VAL A 22 -23.97 5.15 16.67
N ALA A 23 -25.06 4.69 17.30
CA ALA A 23 -26.14 3.78 16.93
C ALA A 23 -25.99 2.79 15.75
N LYS A 24 -26.25 1.51 16.07
CA LYS A 24 -26.59 0.44 15.14
C LYS A 24 -28.00 0.67 14.57
N GLU A 25 -28.12 0.73 13.25
CA GLU A 25 -29.41 0.59 12.56
C GLU A 25 -29.30 -0.52 11.50
N ASN A 26 -30.26 -1.43 11.56
CA ASN A 26 -30.34 -2.67 10.80
C ASN A 26 -30.51 -2.43 9.30
N ILE A 27 -29.60 -2.97 8.47
CA ILE A 27 -29.84 -3.13 7.02
C ILE A 27 -29.45 -4.55 6.57
N ASN A 28 -30.49 -5.36 6.40
CA ASN A 28 -30.73 -6.44 5.43
C ASN A 28 -29.70 -7.57 5.20
N GLU A 29 -30.12 -8.76 5.63
CA GLU A 29 -29.53 -10.10 5.54
C GLU A 29 -29.34 -10.69 4.12
N SER A 30 -29.36 -9.91 3.03
CA SER A 30 -29.29 -10.48 1.67
C SER A 30 -27.86 -10.58 1.08
N ILE A 31 -26.87 -9.94 1.71
CA ILE A 31 -25.49 -9.87 1.18
C ILE A 31 -24.60 -11.03 1.71
N HIS A 32 -25.05 -11.76 2.73
CA HIS A 32 -24.21 -12.74 3.42
C HIS A 32 -23.95 -14.06 2.67
N SER A 33 -24.72 -14.40 1.63
CA SER A 33 -24.58 -15.72 0.96
C SER A 33 -23.44 -15.81 -0.05
N ARG A 34 -22.79 -14.69 -0.42
CA ARG A 34 -21.65 -14.68 -1.39
C ARG A 34 -20.31 -14.21 -0.82
N ILE A 35 -20.26 -13.82 0.45
CA ILE A 35 -19.04 -13.32 1.11
C ILE A 35 -18.21 -14.46 1.76
N SER A 36 -18.77 -15.67 1.89
CA SER A 36 -18.19 -16.78 2.66
C SER A 36 -16.97 -17.48 2.04
N LEU A 37 -16.46 -17.01 0.89
CA LEU A 37 -15.26 -17.56 0.23
C LEU A 37 -14.07 -16.59 0.21
N LEU A 38 -14.14 -15.45 0.89
CA LEU A 38 -12.99 -14.54 0.97
C LEU A 38 -11.91 -15.13 1.89
N PRO A 39 -10.64 -15.24 1.43
CA PRO A 39 -9.55 -15.74 2.24
C PRO A 39 -9.39 -14.89 3.50
N THR A 40 -8.99 -15.54 4.60
CA THR A 40 -8.77 -14.91 5.92
C THR A 40 -8.19 -13.50 5.79
N TRP A 41 -8.98 -12.53 6.27
CA TRP A 41 -9.00 -11.08 6.05
C TRP A 41 -7.72 -10.27 6.41
N GLY A 42 -6.57 -10.92 6.52
CA GLY A 42 -5.32 -10.33 7.00
C GLY A 42 -4.33 -9.90 5.93
N PHE A 43 -4.47 -10.23 4.63
CA PHE A 43 -3.38 -10.06 3.66
C PHE A 43 -3.78 -9.48 2.30
N ILE A 44 -4.92 -8.82 2.21
CA ILE A 44 -5.45 -8.30 0.95
C ILE A 44 -4.78 -6.96 0.60
N MET A 45 -4.00 -6.89 -0.49
CA MET A 45 -3.44 -5.62 -0.97
C MET A 45 -4.50 -4.75 -1.64
N ALA A 46 -5.37 -5.31 -2.49
CA ALA A 46 -6.44 -4.56 -3.16
C ALA A 46 -7.51 -5.52 -3.72
N VAL A 47 -8.78 -5.29 -3.36
CA VAL A 47 -9.96 -5.99 -3.90
C VAL A 47 -11.07 -4.99 -4.18
N ILE A 48 -11.66 -5.12 -5.37
CA ILE A 48 -12.84 -4.38 -5.80
C ILE A 48 -14.07 -5.27 -5.62
N THR A 49 -15.09 -4.72 -4.97
CA THR A 49 -16.43 -5.31 -4.93
C THR A 49 -17.40 -4.38 -5.65
N VAL A 50 -18.19 -4.93 -6.56
CA VAL A 50 -19.23 -4.19 -7.26
C VAL A 50 -20.58 -4.59 -6.68
N SER A 51 -21.32 -3.61 -6.16
CA SER A 51 -22.65 -3.80 -5.60
C SER A 51 -23.57 -2.72 -6.14
N GLY A 52 -24.41 -3.06 -7.12
CA GLY A 52 -25.48 -2.21 -7.64
C GLY A 52 -25.10 -0.76 -7.92
N ASP A 53 -25.34 0.11 -6.92
CA ASP A 53 -25.14 1.56 -6.97
C ASP A 53 -23.72 2.02 -6.60
N ARG A 54 -22.82 1.11 -6.19
CA ARG A 54 -21.49 1.44 -5.69
C ARG A 54 -20.42 0.43 -6.10
N ILE A 55 -19.21 0.95 -6.14
CA ILE A 55 -17.98 0.18 -6.22
C ILE A 55 -17.20 0.42 -4.94
N THR A 56 -16.75 -0.64 -4.29
CA THR A 56 -15.90 -0.54 -3.10
C THR A 56 -14.52 -1.11 -3.39
N LEU A 57 -13.48 -0.40 -2.95
CA LEU A 57 -12.10 -0.82 -2.97
C LEU A 57 -11.62 -1.01 -1.53
N LYS A 58 -11.36 -2.26 -1.16
CA LYS A 58 -10.67 -2.61 0.08
C LYS A 58 -9.21 -2.89 -0.24
N ALA A 59 -8.31 -2.08 0.30
CA ALA A 59 -6.89 -2.16 0.00
C ALA A 59 -6.01 -1.91 1.24
N ASP A 60 -4.82 -2.50 1.23
CA ASP A 60 -3.76 -2.14 2.16
C ASP A 60 -3.40 -0.66 1.98
N PHE A 61 -2.99 0.00 3.05
CA PHE A 61 -2.63 1.42 2.99
C PHE A 61 -1.46 1.65 2.01
N HIS A 62 -1.63 2.62 1.11
CA HIS A 62 -0.60 3.17 0.24
C HIS A 62 -0.68 4.70 0.31
N PRO A 63 0.46 5.43 0.42
CA PRO A 63 0.45 6.89 0.60
C PRO A 63 -0.29 7.64 -0.51
N GLU A 64 -0.23 7.14 -1.74
CA GLU A 64 -0.92 7.74 -2.88
C GLU A 64 -2.40 7.38 -3.01
N LEU A 65 -2.89 6.37 -2.29
CA LEU A 65 -4.24 5.85 -2.48
C LEU A 65 -5.29 6.94 -2.21
N SER A 66 -5.13 7.72 -1.14
CA SER A 66 -6.09 8.77 -0.79
C SER A 66 -6.16 9.86 -1.86
N THR A 67 -5.01 10.26 -2.40
CA THR A 67 -4.91 11.25 -3.47
C THR A 67 -5.56 10.71 -4.75
N GLN A 68 -5.22 9.48 -5.15
CA GLN A 68 -5.79 8.86 -6.35
C GLN A 68 -7.29 8.63 -6.21
N ALA A 69 -7.77 8.15 -5.07
CA ALA A 69 -9.19 7.95 -4.82
C ALA A 69 -9.96 9.28 -4.79
N GLY A 70 -9.39 10.33 -4.19
CA GLY A 70 -9.99 11.66 -4.13
C GLY A 70 -10.23 12.28 -5.51
N ARG A 71 -9.33 12.07 -6.48
CA ARG A 71 -9.49 12.54 -7.87
C ARG A 71 -10.78 12.06 -8.53
N TYR A 72 -11.30 10.91 -8.10
CA TYR A 72 -12.52 10.29 -8.63
C TYR A 72 -13.66 10.28 -7.62
N ARG A 73 -13.68 11.29 -6.73
CA ARG A 73 -14.72 11.49 -5.71
C ARG A 73 -14.93 10.28 -4.80
N GLY A 74 -13.89 9.45 -4.64
CA GLY A 74 -13.89 8.33 -3.72
C GLY A 74 -14.12 8.80 -2.29
N ARG A 75 -14.95 8.07 -1.54
CA ARG A 75 -15.22 8.34 -0.13
C ARG A 75 -14.74 7.17 0.72
N PHE A 76 -13.90 7.46 1.70
CA PHE A 76 -13.49 6.44 2.66
C PHE A 76 -14.61 6.19 3.67
N LEU A 77 -15.12 4.96 3.73
CA LEU A 77 -16.22 4.53 4.59
C LEU A 77 -15.74 3.73 5.82
N GLY A 78 -14.45 3.83 6.15
CA GLY A 78 -13.84 3.11 7.26
C GLY A 78 -13.09 1.84 6.82
N LYS A 79 -12.32 1.26 7.75
CA LYS A 79 -11.38 0.14 7.44
C LYS A 79 -12.08 -1.13 6.96
N GLU A 80 -13.31 -1.37 7.41
CA GLU A 80 -14.02 -2.59 7.04
C GLU A 80 -14.53 -2.57 5.60
N ILE A 81 -15.00 -1.41 5.15
CA ILE A 81 -15.59 -1.21 3.82
C ILE A 81 -14.53 -0.73 2.82
N GLY A 82 -13.63 0.17 3.23
CA GLY A 82 -12.63 0.78 2.37
C GLY A 82 -13.15 2.04 1.68
N TRP A 83 -12.71 2.23 0.43
CA TRP A 83 -13.10 3.36 -0.41
C TRP A 83 -14.33 3.04 -1.23
N SER A 84 -15.29 3.95 -1.31
CA SER A 84 -16.50 3.81 -2.13
C SER A 84 -16.52 4.82 -3.27
N PHE A 85 -16.92 4.36 -4.45
CA PHE A 85 -16.99 5.09 -5.70
C PHE A 85 -18.35 4.90 -6.37
N LEU A 86 -18.66 5.78 -7.32
CA LEU A 86 -19.80 5.62 -8.21
C LEU A 86 -19.49 4.58 -9.30
N PRO A 87 -20.50 3.88 -9.86
CA PRO A 87 -20.30 2.81 -10.83
C PRO A 87 -19.54 3.23 -12.09
N GLU A 88 -19.73 4.48 -12.55
CA GLU A 88 -19.06 5.01 -13.74
C GLU A 88 -17.53 5.10 -13.60
N HIS A 89 -16.98 4.94 -12.40
CA HIS A 89 -15.54 4.99 -12.14
C HIS A 89 -14.88 3.62 -12.05
N GLU A 90 -15.56 2.52 -12.40
CA GLU A 90 -15.01 1.16 -12.27
C GLU A 90 -13.63 1.01 -12.91
N GLN A 91 -13.51 1.37 -14.18
CA GLN A 91 -12.28 1.21 -14.95
C GLN A 91 -11.13 2.00 -14.30
N THR A 92 -11.43 3.18 -13.80
CA THR A 92 -10.47 4.01 -13.08
C THR A 92 -10.03 3.39 -11.76
N VAL A 93 -10.96 2.82 -10.98
CA VAL A 93 -10.61 2.11 -9.74
C VAL A 93 -9.72 0.91 -10.03
N ARG A 94 -9.96 0.19 -11.13
CA ARG A 94 -9.06 -0.88 -11.61
C ARG A 94 -7.67 -0.35 -11.96
N GLN A 95 -7.59 0.79 -12.65
CA GLN A 95 -6.31 1.44 -12.96
C GLN A 95 -5.54 1.85 -11.70
N ILE A 96 -6.22 2.34 -10.66
CA ILE A 96 -5.60 2.61 -9.35
C ILE A 96 -5.00 1.32 -8.79
N CYS A 97 -5.74 0.21 -8.83
CA CYS A 97 -5.25 -1.08 -8.35
C CYS A 97 -3.99 -1.53 -9.11
N GLN A 98 -4.00 -1.41 -10.44
CA GLN A 98 -2.88 -1.81 -11.29
C GLN A 98 -1.66 -0.93 -11.06
N THR A 99 -1.87 0.37 -10.90
CA THR A 99 -0.78 1.35 -10.72
C THR A 99 -0.12 1.24 -9.36
N LEU A 100 -0.91 1.05 -8.29
CA LEU A 100 -0.38 1.07 -6.93
C LEU A 100 -0.01 -0.33 -6.42
N TYR A 101 -0.69 -1.38 -6.88
CA TYR A 101 -0.58 -2.73 -6.32
C TYR A 101 -0.26 -3.80 -7.37
N GLY A 102 -0.19 -3.45 -8.65
CA GLY A 102 0.10 -4.41 -9.72
C GLY A 102 -1.01 -5.43 -9.98
N VAL A 103 -2.22 -5.23 -9.44
CA VAL A 103 -3.37 -6.14 -9.61
C VAL A 103 -4.58 -5.42 -10.17
N ASP A 104 -5.49 -6.13 -10.80
CA ASP A 104 -6.73 -5.57 -11.37
C ASP A 104 -7.87 -5.39 -10.34
N GLY A 105 -7.60 -5.74 -9.07
CA GLY A 105 -8.57 -5.70 -7.98
C GLY A 105 -9.53 -6.89 -7.95
N THR A 106 -9.37 -7.91 -8.81
CA THR A 106 -10.21 -9.11 -8.73
C THR A 106 -9.87 -9.96 -7.51
N PRO A 107 -10.86 -10.59 -6.84
CA PRO A 107 -10.59 -11.52 -5.74
C PRO A 107 -9.71 -12.71 -6.16
N ALA A 108 -9.75 -13.12 -7.43
CA ALA A 108 -9.01 -14.26 -7.95
C ALA A 108 -7.48 -14.09 -7.83
N ALA A 109 -6.97 -12.86 -7.93
CA ALA A 109 -5.55 -12.56 -7.73
C ALA A 109 -5.04 -12.95 -6.32
N TRP A 110 -5.93 -13.06 -5.33
CA TRP A 110 -5.61 -13.45 -3.96
C TRP A 110 -5.60 -14.95 -3.72
N ASN A 111 -6.15 -15.74 -4.66
CA ASN A 111 -6.13 -17.20 -4.57
C ASN A 111 -4.79 -17.78 -5.05
N ASP A 112 -4.03 -17.03 -5.85
CA ASP A 112 -2.70 -17.41 -6.33
C ASP A 112 -1.63 -16.43 -5.81
N CYS A 113 -1.07 -16.78 -4.67
CA CYS A 113 -0.03 -16.00 -4.00
C CYS A 113 1.25 -16.81 -3.84
N CYS A 114 2.37 -16.11 -3.73
CA CYS A 114 3.69 -16.68 -3.46
C CYS A 114 4.41 -15.91 -2.35
N THR A 115 5.55 -16.44 -1.93
CA THR A 115 6.52 -15.71 -1.11
C THR A 115 7.64 -15.24 -2.03
N VAL A 116 7.96 -13.95 -1.97
CA VAL A 116 9.01 -13.35 -2.79
C VAL A 116 10.16 -12.94 -1.89
N GLN A 117 11.39 -13.26 -2.27
CA GLN A 117 12.59 -12.70 -1.68
C GLN A 117 13.09 -11.56 -2.55
N VAL A 118 13.45 -10.45 -1.93
CA VAL A 118 13.96 -9.24 -2.58
C VAL A 118 15.34 -8.95 -2.03
N GLU A 119 16.32 -8.92 -2.92
CA GLU A 119 17.67 -8.46 -2.61
C GLU A 119 17.79 -6.98 -2.95
N VAL A 120 18.17 -6.20 -1.95
CA VAL A 120 18.28 -4.75 -2.04
C VAL A 120 19.60 -4.38 -2.69
N ASP A 121 19.54 -3.70 -3.82
CA ASP A 121 20.72 -3.16 -4.51
C ASP A 121 20.39 -1.81 -5.14
N GLU A 122 20.62 -0.75 -4.37
CA GLU A 122 20.31 0.62 -4.78
C GLU A 122 21.39 1.17 -5.75
N GLN A 123 21.09 1.16 -7.05
CA GLN A 123 21.97 1.69 -8.09
C GLN A 123 21.53 3.08 -8.57
N ASP A 124 20.23 3.39 -8.57
CA ASP A 124 19.73 4.71 -8.94
C ASP A 124 19.65 5.69 -7.74
N ILE A 125 20.69 6.52 -7.65
CA ILE A 125 20.82 7.53 -6.58
C ILE A 125 19.85 8.72 -6.79
N ARG A 126 19.30 8.93 -7.99
CA ARG A 126 18.44 10.08 -8.30
C ARG A 126 17.00 9.89 -7.81
N ALA A 127 16.54 8.65 -7.79
CA ALA A 127 15.20 8.28 -7.35
C ALA A 127 15.27 7.10 -6.36
N PRO A 128 15.94 7.26 -5.21
CA PRO A 128 16.21 6.13 -4.33
C PRO A 128 14.90 5.53 -3.80
N LEU A 129 14.75 4.23 -3.97
CA LEU A 129 13.64 3.46 -3.43
C LEU A 129 13.85 3.17 -1.94
N TRP A 130 15.05 2.73 -1.59
CA TRP A 130 15.39 2.20 -0.27
C TRP A 130 15.80 3.26 0.74
N ARG A 131 15.79 4.53 0.34
CA ARG A 131 16.05 5.68 1.20
C ARG A 131 14.91 6.69 1.07
N GLN A 132 14.23 6.96 2.17
CA GLN A 132 13.07 7.84 2.18
C GLN A 132 13.18 8.89 3.29
N PHE A 133 12.89 10.14 2.94
CA PHE A 133 12.86 11.25 3.88
C PHE A 133 11.43 11.49 4.36
N ASN A 134 11.22 11.40 5.68
CA ASN A 134 9.94 11.59 6.35
C ASN A 134 8.79 10.72 5.80
N ALA A 135 9.13 9.59 5.20
CA ALA A 135 8.18 8.63 4.65
C ALA A 135 8.64 7.18 4.93
N GLY A 136 7.68 6.26 4.94
CA GLY A 136 7.96 4.83 4.90
C GLY A 136 8.38 4.38 3.50
N ILE A 137 9.05 3.24 3.42
CA ILE A 137 9.44 2.59 2.17
C ILE A 137 8.30 1.66 1.75
N TYR A 138 7.84 1.81 0.51
CA TYR A 138 6.83 0.98 -0.12
C TYR A 138 7.41 0.33 -1.37
N LEU A 139 7.09 -0.94 -1.60
CA LEU A 139 7.53 -1.69 -2.77
C LEU A 139 6.39 -2.55 -3.29
N GLY A 140 6.07 -2.43 -4.57
CA GLY A 140 5.09 -3.30 -5.22
C GLY A 140 3.72 -3.28 -4.54
N GLY A 141 3.29 -2.11 -4.04
CA GLY A 141 2.04 -1.95 -3.28
C GLY A 141 2.07 -2.43 -1.83
N ARG A 142 3.23 -2.86 -1.33
CA ARG A 142 3.42 -3.27 0.07
C ARG A 142 4.16 -2.22 0.85
N HIS A 143 3.68 -1.94 2.05
CA HIS A 143 4.49 -1.24 3.05
C HIS A 143 5.64 -2.15 3.47
N VAL A 144 6.89 -1.77 3.21
CA VAL A 144 8.07 -2.56 3.61
C VAL A 144 8.45 -2.21 5.03
N VAL A 145 8.72 -0.93 5.28
CA VAL A 145 9.12 -0.43 6.59
C VAL A 145 8.77 1.03 6.74
N GLY A 146 8.41 1.43 7.96
CA GLY A 146 8.16 2.82 8.27
C GLY A 146 8.27 3.09 9.76
N VAL A 147 8.04 4.35 10.11
CA VAL A 147 8.09 4.86 11.48
C VAL A 147 6.67 5.03 11.99
N PHE A 148 6.35 4.45 13.15
CA PHE A 148 5.02 4.58 13.75
C PHE A 148 5.06 5.25 15.13
N GLY A 149 4.11 6.17 15.30
CA GLY A 149 3.80 6.81 16.57
C GLY A 149 4.84 7.85 17.02
N PRO A 150 4.58 8.51 18.15
CA PRO A 150 5.41 9.60 18.66
C PRO A 150 6.81 9.14 19.09
N ARG A 151 6.99 7.84 19.36
CA ARG A 151 8.28 7.24 19.75
C ARG A 151 9.17 6.87 18.56
N GLN A 152 8.74 7.19 17.34
CA GLN A 152 9.47 6.93 16.11
C GLN A 152 10.00 5.49 16.00
N ALA A 153 9.18 4.51 16.38
CA ALA A 153 9.60 3.11 16.34
C ALA A 153 9.57 2.60 14.90
N VAL A 154 10.71 2.05 14.44
CA VAL A 154 10.79 1.35 13.16
C VAL A 154 9.96 0.07 13.23
N ARG A 155 9.09 -0.12 12.24
CA ARG A 155 8.25 -1.31 12.09
C ARG A 155 8.21 -1.74 10.63
N THR A 156 8.32 -3.04 10.42
CA THR A 156 8.07 -3.64 9.12
C THR A 156 6.58 -3.70 8.85
N GLY A 157 6.21 -3.68 7.58
CA GLY A 157 4.83 -3.91 7.17
C GLY A 157 4.42 -5.37 7.37
N ARG A 158 3.11 -5.60 7.20
CA ARG A 158 2.54 -6.93 7.38
C ARG A 158 3.06 -7.90 6.32
N GLY A 159 3.52 -9.07 6.76
CA GLY A 159 4.07 -10.09 5.86
C GLY A 159 5.47 -9.78 5.35
N ILE A 160 6.13 -8.75 5.88
CA ILE A 160 7.51 -8.38 5.56
C ILE A 160 8.45 -8.89 6.64
N LYS A 161 9.49 -9.62 6.26
CA LYS A 161 10.53 -10.12 7.15
C LYS A 161 11.91 -9.85 6.56
N PHE A 162 12.81 -9.23 7.33
CA PHE A 162 14.21 -9.10 6.93
C PHE A 162 14.97 -10.37 7.32
N LEU A 163 15.54 -11.05 6.32
CA LEU A 163 16.35 -12.25 6.49
C LEU A 163 17.83 -11.88 6.70
N ARG A 164 18.29 -10.84 5.99
CA ARG A 164 19.64 -10.28 6.10
C ARG A 164 19.57 -8.77 5.99
N GLY A 165 20.45 -8.07 6.72
CA GLY A 165 20.35 -6.61 6.87
C GLY A 165 19.14 -6.23 7.73
N GLN A 166 19.09 -4.96 8.16
CA GLN A 166 17.97 -4.42 8.92
C GLN A 166 17.70 -2.99 8.47
N PRO A 167 16.44 -2.54 8.52
CA PRO A 167 16.11 -1.15 8.28
C PRO A 167 16.59 -0.27 9.43
N HIS A 168 17.04 0.93 9.10
CA HIS A 168 17.50 1.92 10.05
C HIS A 168 16.71 3.22 9.89
N CYS A 169 16.53 3.92 11.00
CA CYS A 169 15.91 5.24 11.04
C CYS A 169 16.84 6.20 11.75
N ALA A 170 17.20 7.29 11.10
CA ALA A 170 17.96 8.38 11.69
C ALA A 170 17.08 9.62 11.79
N THR A 171 16.92 10.18 12.99
CA THR A 171 16.20 11.43 13.19
C THR A 171 17.17 12.61 13.11
N ARG A 172 16.88 13.58 12.24
CA ARG A 172 17.66 14.81 12.10
C ARG A 172 16.69 16.00 11.97
N ILE A 173 16.86 17.00 12.84
CA ILE A 173 16.17 18.30 12.76
C ILE A 173 14.63 18.14 12.61
N GLY A 174 14.01 17.33 13.47
CA GLY A 174 12.56 17.12 13.47
C GLY A 174 12.00 16.27 12.32
N ALA A 175 12.84 15.79 11.42
CA ALA A 175 12.51 14.82 10.38
C ALA A 175 13.23 13.50 10.61
N TYR A 176 12.77 12.43 9.95
CA TYR A 176 13.43 11.14 9.98
C TYR A 176 13.86 10.71 8.58
N HIS A 177 14.94 9.94 8.52
CA HIS A 177 15.45 9.32 7.31
C HIS A 177 15.38 7.81 7.49
N MET A 178 14.56 7.14 6.67
CA MET A 178 14.48 5.69 6.60
C MET A 178 15.45 5.16 5.57
N GLU A 179 16.17 4.10 5.92
CA GLU A 179 17.06 3.42 5.01
C GLU A 179 16.98 1.91 5.19
N VAL A 180 16.94 1.19 4.07
CA VAL A 180 17.28 -0.23 4.00
C VAL A 180 18.62 -0.34 3.25
N PRO A 181 19.68 -0.87 3.87
CA PRO A 181 20.99 -0.88 3.25
C PRO A 181 21.07 -1.87 2.09
N THR A 182 21.84 -1.50 1.05
CA THR A 182 22.26 -2.42 -0.03
C THR A 182 22.86 -3.70 0.55
N GLY A 183 22.55 -4.84 -0.06
CA GLY A 183 22.89 -6.19 0.42
C GLY A 183 21.88 -6.77 1.42
N SER A 184 20.85 -6.01 1.82
CA SER A 184 19.73 -6.57 2.59
C SER A 184 18.94 -7.58 1.77
N LEU A 185 18.41 -8.60 2.45
CA LEU A 185 17.50 -9.59 1.88
C LEU A 185 16.21 -9.57 2.70
N LEU A 186 15.08 -9.33 2.04
CA LEU A 186 13.76 -9.31 2.69
C LEU A 186 12.80 -10.26 1.99
N GLU A 187 11.86 -10.77 2.76
CA GLU A 187 10.82 -11.69 2.34
C GLU A 187 9.46 -10.97 2.38
N ILE A 188 8.70 -11.06 1.29
CA ILE A 188 7.33 -10.56 1.14
C ILE A 188 6.41 -11.77 1.03
N ARG A 189 5.64 -12.04 2.08
CA ARG A 189 4.68 -13.15 2.13
C ARG A 189 3.38 -12.80 1.44
N LYS A 190 2.73 -13.83 0.88
CA LYS A 190 1.40 -13.75 0.27
C LYS A 190 1.32 -12.62 -0.76
N TYR A 191 2.32 -12.57 -1.64
CA TYR A 191 2.38 -11.63 -2.74
C TYR A 191 1.66 -12.23 -3.97
N PRO A 192 0.70 -11.53 -4.60
CA PRO A 192 -0.02 -12.05 -5.77
C PRO A 192 0.92 -12.35 -6.92
N ARG A 193 0.81 -13.53 -7.54
CA ARG A 193 1.64 -13.85 -8.72
C ARG A 193 1.37 -12.91 -9.90
N ALA A 194 0.13 -12.47 -10.05
CA ALA A 194 -0.27 -11.49 -11.06
C ALA A 194 0.48 -10.14 -10.94
N ALA A 195 1.05 -9.82 -9.77
CA ALA A 195 1.76 -8.57 -9.53
C ALA A 195 3.29 -8.68 -9.72
N LEU A 196 3.84 -9.83 -10.12
CA LEU A 196 5.30 -10.03 -10.22
C LEU A 196 5.95 -9.17 -11.32
N GLU A 197 5.26 -8.95 -12.44
CA GLU A 197 5.75 -8.02 -13.48
C GLU A 197 5.77 -6.58 -12.98
N PHE A 198 4.78 -6.18 -12.17
CA PHE A 198 4.78 -4.87 -11.51
C PHE A 198 5.93 -4.75 -10.53
N LEU A 199 6.17 -5.78 -9.70
CA LEU A 199 7.30 -5.80 -8.78
C LEU A 199 8.65 -5.66 -9.50
N THR A 200 8.80 -6.32 -10.64
CA THR A 200 10.00 -6.23 -11.48
C THR A 200 10.26 -4.79 -11.91
N ARG A 201 9.21 -4.09 -12.39
CA ARG A 201 9.31 -2.68 -12.77
C ARG A 201 9.63 -1.78 -11.57
N CYS A 202 9.07 -2.05 -10.40
CA CYS A 202 9.38 -1.29 -9.18
C CYS A 202 10.82 -1.47 -8.69
N LEU A 203 11.49 -2.56 -9.07
CA LEU A 203 12.86 -2.87 -8.65
C LEU A 203 13.91 -2.50 -9.71
N ASP A 204 13.50 -1.98 -10.87
CA ASP A 204 14.45 -1.58 -11.91
C ASP A 204 15.43 -0.53 -11.36
N GLY A 205 16.73 -0.85 -11.36
CA GLY A 205 17.78 -0.02 -10.75
C GLY A 205 17.85 -0.02 -9.21
N HIS A 206 17.00 -0.81 -8.53
CA HIS A 206 16.89 -0.82 -7.07
C HIS A 206 17.08 -2.21 -6.44
N GLY A 207 17.12 -3.29 -7.22
CA GLY A 207 17.37 -4.62 -6.68
C GLY A 207 16.93 -5.74 -7.60
N SER A 208 16.86 -6.93 -7.03
CA SER A 208 16.35 -8.12 -7.72
C SER A 208 15.39 -8.89 -6.84
N TRP A 209 14.63 -9.81 -7.42
CA TRP A 209 13.70 -10.65 -6.69
C TRP A 209 13.71 -12.08 -7.21
N SER A 210 13.34 -13.02 -6.34
CA SER A 210 13.11 -14.42 -6.67
C SER A 210 11.90 -14.94 -5.92
N VAL A 211 11.23 -15.95 -6.47
CA VAL A 211 10.20 -16.68 -5.72
C VAL A 211 10.89 -17.65 -4.78
N ASP A 212 10.53 -17.61 -3.50
CA ASP A 212 11.00 -18.61 -2.55
C ASP A 212 10.42 -19.98 -2.92
N ALA A 213 11.30 -20.97 -3.11
CA ALA A 213 10.91 -22.31 -3.56
C ALA A 213 10.24 -23.14 -2.44
N GLY A 214 10.31 -22.68 -1.18
CA GLY A 214 9.82 -23.39 0.00
C GLY A 214 10.87 -24.30 0.61
#